data_AF-A0A971J310-F1
#
_entry.id   AF-A0A971J310-F1
#
_cell.length_a   1.000
_cell.length_b   1.000
_cell.length_c   1.000
_cell.angle_alpha   90.00
_cell.angle_beta   90.00
_cell.angle_gamma   90.00
#
_symmetry.space_group_name_H-M   'P 1'
#
loop_
_entity.id
_entity.type
_entity.pdbx_description
1 polymer ?
#
loop_
_entity_poly.entity_id
_entity_poly.type
_entity_poly.pdbx_seq_one_letter_code
_entity_poly.pdbx_strand_id
1 'polypeptide(L)'
;IVSIYETAVFIFTGAFLGMVGQLIRVVIGLKKLKERSPSENFGKDIDTKQLVISIFIGVVAGTIAALTLLGEEIDKQTLFTIVAIGYAGTDFIEGFIKKYYVSN
;
A
#
# COMPACT_ATOMS: atom_id res chain seq x y z
N ILE A 1 10.38 -27.11 -6.51
CA ILE A 1 10.87 -25.88 -7.19
C ILE A 1 9.64 -25.22 -7.80
N VAL A 2 9.30 -24.01 -7.33
CA VAL A 2 8.15 -23.25 -7.83
C VAL A 2 8.45 -22.79 -9.27
N SER A 3 7.47 -22.88 -10.16
CA SER A 3 7.64 -22.45 -11.55
C SER A 3 7.79 -20.94 -11.64
N ILE A 4 8.58 -20.43 -12.58
CA ILE A 4 8.75 -18.98 -12.78
C ILE A 4 7.42 -18.25 -13.06
N TYR A 5 6.48 -18.94 -13.73
CA TYR A 5 5.14 -18.43 -13.98
C TYR A 5 4.35 -18.26 -12.69
N GLU A 6 4.45 -19.23 -11.79
CA GLU A 6 3.79 -19.21 -10.50
C GLU A 6 4.39 -18.11 -9.60
N THR A 7 5.70 -17.98 -9.59
CA THR A 7 6.38 -16.87 -8.91
C THR A 7 5.92 -15.50 -9.42
N ALA A 8 5.81 -15.34 -10.74
CA ALA A 8 5.31 -14.09 -11.33
C ALA A 8 3.87 -13.80 -10.90
N VAL A 9 2.97 -14.79 -10.95
CA VAL A 9 1.58 -14.66 -10.53
C VAL A 9 1.48 -14.24 -9.05
N PHE A 10 2.28 -14.85 -8.18
CA PHE A 10 2.33 -14.47 -6.76
C PHE A 10 2.79 -13.02 -6.58
N ILE A 11 3.89 -12.62 -7.23
CA ILE A 11 4.42 -11.25 -7.17
C ILE A 11 3.37 -10.24 -7.64
N PHE A 12 2.74 -10.47 -8.79
CA PHE A 12 1.70 -9.58 -9.32
C PHE A 12 0.48 -9.51 -8.40
N THR A 13 0.06 -10.64 -7.84
CA THR A 13 -1.04 -10.70 -6.87
C THR A 13 -0.69 -9.91 -5.61
N GLY A 14 0.51 -10.11 -5.07
CA GLY A 14 1.04 -9.36 -3.92
C GLY A 14 1.06 -7.85 -4.16
N ALA A 15 1.68 -7.44 -5.26
CA ALA A 15 1.77 -6.06 -5.69
C ALA A 15 0.38 -5.40 -5.80
N PHE A 16 -0.57 -6.08 -6.45
CA PHE A 16 -1.91 -5.57 -6.65
C PHE A 16 -2.69 -5.47 -5.33
N LEU A 17 -2.66 -6.51 -4.49
CA LEU A 17 -3.36 -6.50 -3.21
C LEU A 17 -2.74 -5.50 -2.22
N GLY A 18 -1.42 -5.35 -2.26
CA GLY A 18 -0.71 -4.31 -1.51
C GLY A 18 -1.15 -2.90 -1.91
N MET A 19 -1.27 -2.66 -3.22
CA MET A 19 -1.83 -1.42 -3.78
C MET A 19 -3.26 -1.18 -3.29
N VAL A 20 -4.12 -2.21 -3.33
CA VAL A 20 -5.51 -2.13 -2.85
C VAL A 20 -5.55 -1.73 -1.38
N GLY A 21 -4.72 -2.36 -0.53
CA GLY A 21 -4.58 -1.99 0.88
C GLY A 21 -4.29 -0.50 1.05
N GLN A 22 -3.33 0.02 0.29
CA GLN A 22 -2.98 1.43 0.39
C GLN A 22 -4.06 2.37 -0.19
N LEU A 23 -4.76 1.97 -1.25
CA LEU A 23 -5.86 2.75 -1.81
C LEU A 23 -7.01 2.94 -0.82
N ILE A 24 -7.29 1.96 0.04
CA ILE A 24 -8.27 2.11 1.14
C ILE A 24 -7.89 3.30 2.03
N ARG A 25 -6.61 3.42 2.39
CA ARG A 25 -6.11 4.53 3.22
C ARG A 25 -6.21 5.88 2.50
N VAL A 26 -5.88 5.91 1.21
CA VAL A 26 -6.02 7.11 0.37
C VAL A 26 -7.48 7.60 0.35
N VAL A 27 -8.44 6.71 0.10
CA VAL A 27 -9.87 7.06 0.08
C VAL A 27 -10.33 7.64 1.42
N ILE A 28 -9.93 7.03 2.54
CA ILE A 28 -10.25 7.53 3.88
C ILE A 28 -9.62 8.90 4.12
N GLY A 29 -8.36 9.10 3.71
CA GLY A 29 -7.65 10.37 3.82
C GLY A 29 -8.34 11.50 3.03
N LEU A 30 -8.69 11.23 1.77
CA LEU A 30 -9.40 12.17 0.91
C LEU A 30 -10.77 12.55 1.47
N LYS A 31 -11.52 11.59 2.03
CA LYS A 31 -12.80 11.86 2.68
C LYS A 31 -12.64 12.79 3.89
N LYS A 32 -11.65 12.52 4.75
CA LYS A 32 -11.35 13.37 5.91
C LYS A 32 -10.91 14.79 5.51
N LEU A 33 -10.15 14.93 4.42
CA LEU A 33 -9.77 16.24 3.89
C LEU A 33 -11.02 17.00 3.40
N LYS A 34 -11.92 16.33 2.68
CA LYS A 34 -13.17 16.94 2.20
C LYS A 34 -14.06 17.46 3.33
N GLU A 35 -14.14 16.73 4.44
CA GLU A 35 -14.92 17.12 5.61
C GLU A 35 -14.32 18.32 6.36
N ARG A 36 -13.02 18.57 6.22
CA ARG A 36 -12.27 19.62 6.94
C ARG A 36 -12.02 20.88 6.10
N SER A 37 -12.01 20.77 4.78
CA SER A 37 -11.77 21.90 3.88
C SER A 37 -13.08 22.66 3.57
N PRO A 38 -13.08 24.00 3.67
CA PRO A 38 -14.13 24.82 3.06
C PRO A 38 -14.25 24.48 1.57
N SER A 39 -15.48 24.36 1.07
CA SER A 39 -15.82 23.83 -0.26
C SER A 39 -15.06 24.47 -1.44
N GLU A 40 -14.58 25.71 -1.30
CA GLU A 40 -13.86 26.45 -2.35
C GLU A 40 -12.37 26.09 -2.50
N ASN A 41 -11.75 25.36 -1.56
CA ASN A 41 -10.32 25.02 -1.61
C ASN A 41 -10.01 23.52 -1.64
N PHE A 42 -11.03 22.67 -1.81
CA PHE A 42 -10.84 21.23 -1.90
C PHE A 42 -9.93 20.88 -3.09
N GLY A 43 -8.82 20.19 -2.81
CA GLY A 43 -7.84 19.77 -3.82
C GLY A 43 -6.53 20.57 -3.84
N LYS A 44 -6.48 21.78 -3.27
CA LYS A 44 -5.21 22.54 -3.15
C LYS A 44 -4.23 21.89 -2.18
N ASP A 45 -4.74 21.22 -1.14
CA ASP A 45 -3.94 20.54 -0.13
C ASP A 45 -3.59 19.09 -0.52
N ILE A 46 -3.98 18.63 -1.71
CA ILE A 46 -3.68 17.27 -2.17
C ILE A 46 -2.34 17.28 -2.92
N ASP A 47 -1.31 16.74 -2.29
CA ASP A 47 -0.06 16.44 -2.98
C ASP A 47 -0.19 15.13 -3.77
N THR A 48 -0.43 15.26 -5.08
CA THR A 48 -0.53 14.12 -5.99
C THR A 48 0.77 13.30 -6.06
N LYS A 49 1.95 13.93 -5.94
CA LYS A 49 3.22 13.20 -5.97
C LYS A 49 3.35 12.32 -4.74
N GLN A 50 3.01 12.87 -3.57
CA GLN A 50 3.00 12.10 -2.33
C GLN A 50 1.99 10.94 -2.39
N LEU A 51 0.81 11.16 -2.99
CA LEU A 51 -0.20 10.11 -3.17
C LEU A 51 0.30 8.97 -4.06
N VAL A 52 0.96 9.29 -5.17
CA VAL A 52 1.57 8.28 -6.06
C VAL A 52 2.67 7.51 -5.33
N ILE A 53 3.58 8.20 -4.64
CA ILE A 53 4.65 7.55 -3.85
C ILE A 53 4.05 6.61 -2.81
N SER A 54 3.00 7.07 -2.11
CA SER A 54 2.31 6.30 -1.10
C SER A 54 1.72 5.00 -1.69
N ILE A 55 1.05 5.08 -2.85
CA ILE A 55 0.53 3.90 -3.57
C ILE A 55 1.66 2.92 -3.93
N PHE A 56 2.81 3.42 -4.41
CA PHE A 56 3.97 2.58 -4.72
C PHE A 56 4.54 1.88 -3.48
N ILE A 57 4.51 2.53 -2.32
CA ILE A 57 4.92 1.89 -1.06
C ILE A 57 4.00 0.70 -0.75
N GLY A 58 2.69 0.84 -0.96
CA GLY A 58 1.73 -0.27 -0.82
C GLY A 58 2.04 -1.45 -1.75
N VAL A 59 2.38 -1.16 -3.00
CA VAL A 59 2.83 -2.17 -3.99
C VAL A 59 4.06 -2.91 -3.49
N VAL A 60 5.07 -2.18 -2.98
CA VAL A 60 6.30 -2.77 -2.44
C VAL A 60 6.01 -3.66 -1.23
N ALA A 61 5.21 -3.17 -0.28
CA ALA A 61 4.83 -3.92 0.91
C ALA A 61 4.10 -5.23 0.56
N GLY A 62 3.13 -5.18 -0.36
CA GLY A 62 2.40 -6.36 -0.81
C GLY A 62 3.26 -7.33 -1.62
N THR A 63 4.21 -6.82 -2.42
CA THR A 63 5.18 -7.66 -3.15
C THR A 63 6.05 -8.44 -2.17
N ILE A 64 6.59 -7.77 -1.14
CA ILE A 64 7.38 -8.42 -0.09
C ILE A 64 6.55 -9.50 0.62
N ALA A 65 5.28 -9.22 0.94
CA ALA A 65 4.39 -10.20 1.54
C ALA A 65 4.19 -11.43 0.65
N ALA A 66 3.94 -11.24 -0.65
CA ALA A 66 3.77 -12.37 -1.56
C ALA A 66 5.04 -13.22 -1.73
N LEU A 67 6.22 -12.60 -1.69
CA LEU A 67 7.49 -13.33 -1.72
C LEU A 67 7.64 -14.25 -0.50
N THR A 68 7.12 -13.87 0.67
CA THR A 68 7.14 -14.72 1.87
C THR A 68 6.19 -15.91 1.81
N LEU A 69 5.25 -15.92 0.85
CA LEU A 69 4.21 -16.92 0.69
C LEU A 69 4.48 -17.85 -0.51
N LEU A 70 5.62 -17.72 -1.18
CA LEU A 70 5.94 -18.54 -2.35
C LEU A 70 6.00 -20.03 -1.98
N GLY A 71 5.17 -20.82 -2.67
CA GLY A 71 5.07 -22.26 -2.46
C GLY A 71 4.06 -22.68 -1.38
N GLU A 72 3.39 -21.73 -0.75
CA GLU A 72 2.28 -21.98 0.17
C GLU A 72 0.93 -21.97 -0.57
N GLU A 73 -0.06 -22.70 -0.04
CA GLU A 73 -1.43 -22.63 -0.54
C GLU A 73 -2.08 -21.28 -0.18
N ILE A 74 -2.63 -20.59 -1.19
CA ILE A 74 -3.27 -19.30 -1.01
C ILE A 74 -4.76 -19.49 -0.73
N ASP A 75 -5.15 -19.24 0.50
CA ASP A 75 -6.56 -19.15 0.90
C ASP A 75 -7.05 -17.69 0.96
N LYS A 76 -8.35 -17.52 1.26
CA LYS A 76 -8.96 -16.19 1.38
C LYS A 76 -8.31 -15.36 2.48
N GLN A 77 -7.91 -15.98 3.59
CA GLN A 77 -7.31 -15.28 4.71
C GLN A 77 -5.95 -14.71 4.35
N THR A 78 -5.14 -15.45 3.60
CA THR A 78 -3.86 -15.00 3.06
C THR A 78 -4.03 -13.80 2.14
N LEU A 79 -5.03 -13.80 1.26
CA LEU A 79 -5.33 -12.64 0.40
C LEU A 79 -5.67 -11.38 1.21
N PHE A 80 -6.54 -11.50 2.22
CA PHE A 80 -6.86 -10.37 3.11
C PHE A 80 -5.65 -9.92 3.94
N THR A 81 -4.77 -10.85 4.30
CA THR A 81 -3.53 -10.54 5.03
C THR A 81 -2.60 -9.68 4.18
N ILE A 82 -2.44 -9.99 2.89
CA ILE A 82 -1.64 -9.18 1.97
C ILE A 82 -2.23 -7.76 1.84
N VAL A 83 -3.55 -7.62 1.74
CA VAL A 83 -4.21 -6.30 1.74
C VAL A 83 -3.94 -5.54 3.03
N ALA A 84 -4.05 -6.21 4.19
CA ALA A 84 -3.75 -5.61 5.48
C ALA A 84 -2.27 -5.19 5.60
N ILE A 85 -1.34 -5.98 5.06
CA ILE A 85 0.09 -5.63 4.99
C ILE A 85 0.29 -4.43 4.07
N GLY A 86 -0.37 -4.35 2.92
CA GLY A 86 -0.33 -3.15 2.06
C GLY A 86 -0.78 -1.88 2.78
N TYR A 87 -1.87 -1.99 3.56
CA TYR A 87 -2.40 -0.90 4.37
C TYR A 87 -1.44 -0.49 5.50
N ALA A 88 -1.11 -1.42 6.40
CA ALA A 88 -0.32 -1.14 7.59
C ALA A 88 1.19 -0.97 7.31
N GLY A 89 1.71 -1.70 6.33
CA GLY A 89 3.08 -1.62 5.87
C GLY A 89 3.40 -0.26 5.25
N THR A 90 2.45 0.36 4.55
CA THR A 90 2.65 1.72 4.03
C THR A 90 2.78 2.75 5.16
N ASP A 91 1.93 2.65 6.19
CA ASP A 91 2.07 3.47 7.41
C ASP A 91 3.45 3.30 8.07
N PHE A 92 3.92 2.05 8.20
CA PHE A 92 5.22 1.74 8.78
C PHE A 92 6.37 2.37 7.98
N ILE A 93 6.39 2.17 6.65
CA ILE A 93 7.46 2.67 5.77
C ILE A 93 7.46 4.21 5.74
N GLU A 94 6.30 4.85 5.61
CA GLU A 94 6.18 6.31 5.67
C GLU A 94 6.63 6.86 7.02
N GLY A 95 6.26 6.21 8.12
CA GLY A 95 6.68 6.59 9.47
C GLY A 95 8.19 6.49 9.65
N PHE A 96 8.80 5.43 9.11
CA PHE A 96 10.25 5.25 9.11
C PHE A 96 10.95 6.36 8.33
N ILE A 97 10.50 6.66 7.10
CA ILE A 97 11.07 7.74 6.27
C ILE A 97 10.98 9.08 6.98
N LYS A 98 9.81 9.42 7.54
CA LYS A 98 9.61 10.69 8.28
C LYS A 98 10.57 10.80 9.46
N LYS A 99 10.77 9.72 10.22
CA LYS A 99 11.68 9.73 11.38
C LYS A 99 13.13 10.05 10.98
N TYR A 100 13.61 9.53 9.85
CA TYR A 100 14.98 9.77 9.39
C TYR A 100 15.14 11.13 8.70
N TYR A 101 14.16 11.56 7.89
CA TYR A 101 14.25 12.82 7.15
C TYR A 101 14.09 14.05 8.04
N VAL A 102 13.36 13.96 9.16
CA VAL A 102 13.19 15.04 10.14
C VAL A 102 14.37 15.12 11.13
N SER A 103 15.26 14.12 11.15
CA SER A 103 16.41 14.06 12.06
C SER A 103 17.69 14.69 11.48
N ASN A 104 17.61 15.36 10.33
CA ASN A 104 18.73 16.00 9.65
C ASN A 104 18.35 17.43 9.24
#